data_AF-A0A2S3U3S3-F1
#
_entry.id   AF-A0A2S3U3S3-F1
#
_cell.length_a   1.000
_cell.length_b   1.000
_cell.length_c   1.000
_cell.angle_alpha   90.00
_cell.angle_beta   90.00
_cell.angle_gamma   90.00
#
_symmetry.space_group_name_H-M   'P 1'
#
loop_
_entity.id
_entity.type
_entity.pdbx_description
1 polymer ?
#
loop_
_entity_poly.entity_id
_entity_poly.type
_entity_poly.pdbx_seq_one_letter_code
_entity_poly.pdbx_strand_id
1 'polypeptide(L)'
;MSTPLKMELLIDGKKQTFTESFIPAGRILDALDLIETDNSDRKLRDVFEERVAFLAKVFTDPLVTTDAIWNGFNAIDFDDRTFTIICKVAGVNPKKLQMATTPE
;
A
#
# COMPACT_ATOMS: atom_id res chain seq x y z
N MET A 1 -4.89 6.87 -12.18
CA MET A 1 -3.50 6.45 -12.47
C MET A 1 -2.65 7.02 -11.35
N SER A 2 -1.79 6.20 -10.73
CA SER A 2 -0.87 6.66 -9.69
C SER A 2 0.17 7.61 -10.28
N THR A 3 0.59 8.61 -9.49
CA THR A 3 1.67 9.52 -9.89
C THR A 3 2.99 8.73 -9.85
N PRO A 4 3.80 8.71 -10.92
CA PRO A 4 5.05 7.95 -10.93
C PRO A 4 6.06 8.54 -9.94
N LEU A 5 6.85 7.68 -9.30
CA LEU A 5 7.94 8.09 -8.43
C LEU A 5 9.08 8.64 -9.28
N LYS A 6 9.68 9.75 -8.85
CA LYS A 6 10.82 10.36 -9.54
C LYS A 6 11.98 10.54 -8.60
N MET A 7 13.18 10.28 -9.11
CA MET A 7 14.43 10.53 -8.40
C MET A 7 15.40 11.23 -9.34
N GLU A 8 16.04 12.30 -8.87
CA GLU A 8 17.07 13.01 -9.63
C GLU A 8 18.44 12.81 -8.96
N LEU A 9 19.44 12.40 -9.73
CA LEU A 9 20.81 12.20 -9.25
C LEU A 9 21.80 12.99 -10.10
N LEU A 10 22.90 13.39 -9.48
CA LEU A 10 24.06 13.94 -10.18
C LEU A 10 25.05 12.79 -10.42
N ILE A 11 25.17 12.33 -11.65
CA ILE A 11 26.08 11.24 -12.05
C ILE A 11 27.07 11.83 -13.06
N ASP A 12 28.37 11.72 -12.75
CA ASP A 12 29.45 12.28 -13.58
C ASP A 12 29.26 13.77 -13.90
N GLY A 13 28.79 14.53 -12.91
CA GLY A 13 28.51 15.97 -13.05
C GLY A 13 27.27 16.30 -13.89
N LYS A 14 26.50 15.31 -14.34
CA LYS A 14 25.26 15.49 -15.09
C LYS A 14 24.05 15.11 -14.26
N LYS A 15 23.01 15.95 -14.30
CA LYS A 15 21.72 15.60 -13.69
C LYS A 15 21.03 14.55 -14.55
N GLN A 16 20.58 13.47 -13.91
CA GLN A 16 19.81 12.39 -14.51
C GLN A 16 18.55 12.16 -13.69
N THR A 17 17.41 12.03 -14.37
CA THR A 17 16.11 11.75 -13.76
C THR A 17 15.73 10.29 -14.02
N PHE A 18 15.34 9.59 -12.97
CA PHE A 18 14.79 8.24 -12.96
C PHE A 18 13.29 8.31 -12.65
N THR A 19 12.49 7.45 -13.27
CA THR A 19 11.03 7.49 -13.15
C THR A 19 10.44 6.10 -13.16
N GLU A 20 9.81 5.75 -12.04
CA GLU A 20 9.27 4.43 -11.80
C GLU A 20 7.75 4.54 -11.67
N SER A 21 7.06 3.93 -12.64
CA SER A 21 5.59 3.94 -12.71
C SER A 21 4.95 2.82 -11.89
N PHE A 22 5.71 1.77 -11.59
CA PHE A 22 5.23 0.63 -10.82
C PHE A 22 6.27 0.21 -9.79
N ILE A 23 5.84 0.17 -8.53
CA ILE A 23 6.62 -0.34 -7.41
C ILE A 23 5.77 -1.43 -6.77
N PRO A 24 6.23 -2.69 -6.65
CA PRO A 24 5.48 -3.72 -5.96
C PRO A 24 5.09 -3.27 -4.54
N ALA A 25 3.82 -3.46 -4.17
CA ALA A 25 3.31 -3.09 -2.86
C ALA A 25 4.09 -3.74 -1.69
N GLY A 26 4.74 -4.89 -1.91
CA GLY A 26 5.63 -5.49 -0.90
C GLY A 26 6.74 -4.55 -0.40
N ARG A 27 7.17 -3.57 -1.21
CA ARG A 27 8.15 -2.54 -0.82
C ARG A 27 7.65 -1.58 0.26
N ILE A 28 6.35 -1.53 0.50
CA ILE A 28 5.77 -0.78 1.62
C ILE A 28 6.28 -1.35 2.95
N LEU A 29 6.39 -2.67 3.07
CA LEU A 29 6.86 -3.32 4.30
C LEU A 29 8.32 -2.95 4.59
N ASP A 30 9.17 -2.96 3.55
CA ASP A 30 10.56 -2.49 3.63
C ASP A 30 10.63 -1.02 4.09
N ALA A 31 9.72 -0.17 3.59
CA ALA A 31 9.67 1.24 3.98
C ALA A 31 9.17 1.44 5.42
N LEU A 32 8.18 0.66 5.85
CA LEU A 32 7.65 0.69 7.22
C LEU A 32 8.72 0.27 8.24
N ASP A 33 9.52 -0.76 7.93
CA ASP A 33 10.63 -1.19 8.79
C ASP A 33 11.68 -0.09 9.03
N LEU A 34 11.79 0.89 8.11
CA LEU A 34 12.72 2.02 8.21
C LEU A 34 12.16 3.21 8.98
N ILE A 35 10.84 3.40 9.01
CA ILE A 35 10.19 4.59 9.58
C ILE A 35 9.43 4.31 10.88
N GLU A 36 9.00 3.07 11.11
CA GLU A 36 8.36 2.66 12.35
C GLU A 36 9.43 2.43 13.43
N THR A 37 9.67 3.47 14.23
CA THR A 37 10.59 3.42 15.37
C THR A 37 9.89 3.20 16.72
N ASP A 38 8.56 3.15 16.73
CA ASP A 38 7.74 3.15 17.95
C ASP A 38 7.24 1.76 18.38
N ASN A 39 7.13 1.58 19.70
CA ASN A 39 6.56 0.40 20.36
C ASN A 39 5.03 0.47 20.47
N SER A 40 4.31 0.80 19.39
CA SER A 40 2.86 0.67 19.41
C SER A 40 2.46 -0.80 19.53
N ASP A 41 1.33 -1.07 20.20
CA ASP A 41 0.80 -2.44 20.33
C ASP A 41 0.39 -3.04 18.97
N ARG A 42 0.17 -2.20 17.96
CA ARG A 42 -0.15 -2.61 16.59
C ARG A 42 0.66 -1.78 15.59
N LYS A 43 1.52 -2.45 14.83
CA LYS A 43 2.35 -1.82 13.79
C LYS A 43 1.55 -1.68 12.50
N LEU A 44 1.79 -0.63 11.71
CA LEU A 44 1.14 -0.45 10.40
C LEU A 44 1.54 -1.59 9.46
N ARG A 45 2.73 -2.16 9.65
CA ARG A 45 3.16 -3.37 8.94
C ARG A 45 2.14 -4.50 9.10
N ASP A 46 1.78 -4.82 10.35
CA ASP A 46 0.83 -5.88 10.68
C ASP A 46 -0.55 -5.58 10.06
N VAL A 47 -0.97 -4.31 10.10
CA VAL A 47 -2.23 -3.87 9.49
C VAL A 47 -2.25 -4.17 7.99
N PHE A 48 -1.18 -3.90 7.26
CA PHE A 48 -1.14 -4.17 5.82
C PHE A 48 -1.05 -5.66 5.51
N GLU A 49 -0.29 -6.43 6.28
CA GLU A 49 -0.24 -7.89 6.16
C GLU A 49 -1.63 -8.52 6.39
N GLU A 50 -2.36 -8.10 7.42
CA GLU A 50 -3.72 -8.55 7.70
C GLU A 50 -4.70 -8.22 6.56
N ARG A 51 -4.60 -7.02 5.99
CA ARG A 51 -5.44 -6.61 4.85
C ARG A 51 -5.18 -7.47 3.62
N VAL A 52 -3.92 -7.76 3.30
CA VAL A 52 -3.59 -8.62 2.15
C VAL A 52 -4.07 -10.06 2.39
N ALA A 53 -3.87 -10.58 3.61
CA ALA A 53 -4.36 -11.91 3.97
C ALA A 53 -5.89 -12.00 3.90
N PHE A 54 -6.61 -10.95 4.30
CA PHE A 54 -8.06 -10.86 4.13
C PHE A 54 -8.45 -10.86 2.65
N LEU A 55 -7.81 -10.01 1.83
CA LEU A 55 -8.12 -9.92 0.41
C LEU A 55 -7.91 -11.26 -0.31
N ALA A 56 -6.81 -11.98 -0.04
CA ALA A 56 -6.58 -13.31 -0.60
C ALA A 56 -7.70 -14.32 -0.26
N LYS A 57 -8.40 -14.14 0.87
CA LYS A 57 -9.55 -14.98 1.27
C LYS A 57 -10.88 -14.53 0.68
N VAL A 58 -11.00 -13.28 0.24
CA VAL A 58 -12.23 -12.74 -0.37
C VAL A 58 -12.46 -13.32 -1.76
N PHE A 59 -11.40 -13.54 -2.52
CA PHE A 59 -11.50 -14.05 -3.89
C PHE A 59 -11.42 -15.57 -3.90
N THR A 60 -12.29 -16.21 -4.68
CA THR A 60 -12.33 -17.67 -4.84
C THR A 60 -11.33 -18.20 -5.88
N ASP A 61 -10.75 -17.30 -6.68
CA ASP A 61 -9.75 -17.65 -7.68
C ASP A 61 -8.40 -17.96 -6.99
N PRO A 62 -7.84 -19.17 -7.16
CA PRO A 62 -6.60 -19.57 -6.50
C PRO A 62 -5.37 -18.77 -6.95
N LEU A 63 -5.45 -18.00 -8.04
CA LEU A 63 -4.39 -17.10 -8.47
C LEU A 63 -4.29 -15.84 -7.60
N VAL A 64 -5.32 -15.51 -6.82
CA VAL A 64 -5.34 -14.35 -5.93
C VAL A 64 -4.71 -14.72 -4.58
N THR A 65 -3.39 -14.92 -4.60
CA THR A 65 -2.58 -15.21 -3.41
C THR A 65 -2.08 -13.92 -2.76
N THR A 66 -1.58 -14.02 -1.53
CA THR A 66 -0.89 -12.90 -0.85
C THR A 66 0.26 -12.37 -1.70
N ASP A 67 1.04 -13.26 -2.31
CA ASP A 67 2.18 -12.90 -3.15
C ASP A 67 1.74 -12.21 -4.44
N ALA A 68 0.65 -12.69 -5.05
CA ALA A 68 0.08 -12.05 -6.23
C ALA A 68 -0.41 -10.63 -5.92
N ILE A 69 -0.99 -10.40 -4.74
CA ILE A 69 -1.43 -9.07 -4.31
C ILE A 69 -0.22 -8.16 -4.05
N TRP A 70 0.77 -8.64 -3.29
CA TRP A 70 1.96 -7.85 -2.96
C TRP A 70 2.79 -7.47 -4.19
N ASN A 71 2.84 -8.33 -5.19
CA ASN A 71 3.60 -8.08 -6.42
C ASN A 71 2.77 -7.44 -7.53
N GLY A 72 1.43 -7.55 -7.48
CA GLY A 72 0.52 -7.05 -8.50
C GLY A 72 -0.06 -5.67 -8.21
N PHE A 73 -0.10 -5.23 -6.95
CA PHE A 73 -0.49 -3.87 -6.60
C PHE A 73 0.70 -2.91 -6.63
N ASN A 74 0.42 -1.66 -6.99
CA ASN A 74 1.39 -0.59 -6.95
C ASN A 74 1.43 -0.02 -5.53
N ALA A 75 2.61 0.16 -4.97
CA ALA A 75 2.79 0.69 -3.62
C ALA A 75 2.13 2.06 -3.43
N ILE A 76 2.12 2.89 -4.49
CA ILE A 76 1.66 4.28 -4.43
C ILE A 76 0.15 4.40 -4.18
N ASP A 77 -0.66 3.45 -4.67
CA ASP A 77 -2.12 3.45 -4.51
C ASP A 77 -2.65 2.26 -3.70
N PHE A 78 -1.75 1.55 -3.02
CA PHE A 78 -2.06 0.31 -2.31
C PHE A 78 -3.10 0.48 -1.21
N ASP A 79 -2.91 1.45 -0.32
CA ASP A 79 -3.79 1.69 0.83
C ASP A 79 -5.22 1.98 0.37
N ASP A 80 -5.38 2.95 -0.54
CA ASP A 80 -6.67 3.32 -1.13
C ASP A 80 -7.37 2.15 -1.81
N ARG A 81 -6.63 1.36 -2.60
CA ARG A 81 -7.20 0.21 -3.33
C ARG A 81 -7.65 -0.89 -2.38
N THR A 82 -6.81 -1.26 -1.42
CA THR A 82 -7.14 -2.31 -0.44
C THR A 82 -8.30 -1.87 0.45
N PHE A 83 -8.27 -0.64 0.96
CA PHE A 83 -9.33 -0.08 1.79
C PHE A 83 -10.66 -0.01 1.04
N THR A 84 -10.66 0.42 -0.22
CA THR A 84 -11.88 0.45 -1.06
C THR A 84 -12.52 -0.92 -1.20
N ILE A 85 -11.72 -1.98 -1.43
CA ILE A 85 -12.24 -3.35 -1.53
C ILE A 85 -12.81 -3.80 -0.18
N ILE A 86 -12.09 -3.55 0.92
CA ILE A 86 -12.54 -3.89 2.28
C ILE A 86 -13.87 -3.21 2.62
N CYS A 87 -14.00 -1.90 2.37
CA CYS A 87 -15.24 -1.17 2.59
C CYS A 87 -16.40 -1.75 1.76
N LYS A 88 -16.13 -2.13 0.50
CA LYS A 88 -17.13 -2.75 -0.38
C LYS A 88 -17.61 -4.10 0.18
N VAL A 89 -16.70 -4.93 0.68
CA VAL A 89 -17.05 -6.22 1.31
C VAL A 89 -17.83 -6.00 2.61
N ALA A 90 -17.45 -5.00 3.40
CA ALA A 90 -18.13 -4.66 4.66
C ALA A 90 -19.47 -3.93 4.47
N GLY A 91 -19.84 -3.53 3.25
CA GLY A 91 -21.04 -2.75 2.98
C GLY A 91 -21.00 -1.31 3.52
N VAL A 92 -19.79 -0.75 3.73
CA VAL A 92 -19.59 0.58 4.31
C VAL A 92 -19.15 1.57 3.22
N ASN A 93 -19.60 2.82 3.32
CA ASN A 93 -19.12 3.89 2.44
C ASN A 93 -17.78 4.44 2.98
N PRO A 94 -16.66 4.35 2.23
CA PRO A 94 -15.34 4.77 2.69
C PRO A 94 -15.29 6.26 3.08
N LYS A 95 -16.09 7.12 2.41
CA LYS A 95 -16.18 8.55 2.76
C LYS A 95 -16.72 8.81 4.16
N LYS A 96 -17.57 7.91 4.68
CA LYS A 96 -18.12 8.03 6.04
C LYS A 96 -17.13 7.62 7.12
N LEU A 97 -16.17 6.74 6.80
CA LEU A 97 -15.14 6.29 7.74
C LEU A 97 -13.99 7.29 7.85
N GLN A 98 -13.56 7.90 6.73
CA GLN A 98 -12.50 8.91 6.74
C GLN A 98 -12.89 10.17 7.53
N MET A 99 -14.18 10.52 7.61
CA MET A 99 -14.67 11.65 8.41
C MET A 99 -14.71 11.36 9.93
N ALA A 100 -14.68 10.09 10.35
CA ALA A 100 -14.76 9.71 11.76
C ALA A 100 -13.38 9.66 12.46
N THR A 101 -12.30 9.67 11.69
CA THR A 101 -10.91 9.58 12.18
C THR A 101 -10.15 10.90 12.17
N THR A 102 -10.79 12.02 11.78
CA THR A 102 -10.21 13.36 11.90
C THR A 102 -10.63 13.94 13.25
N PRO A 103 -9.73 14.11 14.24
CA PRO A 103 -10.05 14.90 15.43
C PRO A 103 -10.26 16.36 15.00
N GLU A 104 -11.24 17.03 15.63
CA GLU A 104 -11.31 18.50 15.63
C GLU A 104 -10.04 19.13 16.24
#